data_AF-A0A1Z3GXE4-F1
#
_entry.id   AF-A0A1Z3GXE4-F1
#
_cell.length_a   1.000
_cell.length_b   1.000
_cell.length_c   1.000
_cell.angle_alpha   90.00
_cell.angle_beta   90.00
_cell.angle_gamma   90.00
#
_symmetry.space_group_name_H-M   'P 1'
#
loop_
_entity.id
_entity.type
_entity.pdbx_description
1 polymer ?
#
loop_
_entity_poly.entity_id
_entity_poly.type
_entity_poly.pdbx_seq_one_letter_code
_entity_poly.pdbx_strand_id
1 'polypeptide(L)'
;MVVLQNVKFLVRVVFMVIISIVLWPVRIKKNKILFINFNGKGYGDNPKSICEYLRVTYPELDLVWLTKDNEDFPDGVRVVRYKSLQSFYEQASSKVWVYNVRNFERLLKKRGQFYIQTWHGASSFKLIEKQADLPLKYILEAKYDARVTDIMISDSRKQTEEFQKYFWYSGEIFEVGMPRNDALFHYKEDYDKLNNIRKKLSIDSDD
;
A
#
# COMPACT_ATOMS: atom_id res chain seq x y z
N MET A 1 9.98 -5.00 -30.17
CA MET A 1 9.37 -4.38 -28.98
C MET A 1 9.30 -5.34 -27.78
N VAL A 2 8.86 -6.59 -27.96
CA VAL A 2 8.75 -7.60 -26.87
C VAL A 2 10.09 -7.98 -26.23
N VAL A 3 11.16 -8.17 -27.01
CA VAL A 3 12.49 -8.51 -26.49
C VAL A 3 13.01 -7.43 -25.53
N LEU A 4 12.88 -6.16 -25.88
CA LEU A 4 13.26 -5.02 -25.02
C LEU A 4 12.46 -4.98 -23.71
N GLN A 5 11.18 -5.32 -23.73
CA GLN A 5 10.36 -5.40 -22.52
C GLN A 5 10.80 -6.55 -21.61
N ASN A 6 11.16 -7.70 -22.18
CA ASN A 6 11.67 -8.85 -21.43
C ASN A 6 13.04 -8.56 -20.81
N VAL A 7 13.94 -7.90 -21.55
CA VAL A 7 15.25 -7.47 -21.03
C VAL A 7 15.07 -6.47 -19.88
N LYS A 8 14.24 -5.43 -20.03
CA LYS A 8 13.95 -4.48 -18.96
C LYS A 8 13.40 -5.16 -17.71
N PHE A 9 12.50 -6.14 -17.90
CA PHE A 9 11.96 -6.92 -16.79
C PHE A 9 13.05 -7.74 -16.08
N LEU A 10 13.89 -8.45 -16.84
CA LEU A 10 14.97 -9.25 -16.28
C LEU A 10 15.97 -8.38 -15.50
N VAL A 11 16.41 -7.27 -16.09
CA VAL A 11 17.30 -6.29 -15.43
C VAL A 11 16.69 -5.80 -14.13
N ARG A 12 15.39 -5.50 -14.12
CA ARG A 12 14.67 -5.07 -12.92
C ARG A 12 14.64 -6.17 -11.86
N VAL A 13 14.33 -7.40 -12.22
CA VAL A 13 14.31 -8.55 -11.29
C VAL A 13 15.71 -8.77 -10.69
N VAL A 14 16.74 -8.80 -11.53
CA VAL A 14 18.14 -8.97 -11.09
C VAL A 14 18.54 -7.84 -10.14
N PHE A 15 18.24 -6.58 -10.50
CA PHE A 15 18.49 -5.44 -9.64
C PHE A 15 17.80 -5.59 -8.28
N MET A 16 16.51 -5.94 -8.27
CA MET A 16 15.72 -6.12 -7.04
C MET A 16 16.26 -7.24 -6.14
N VAL A 17 16.74 -8.34 -6.73
CA VAL A 17 17.39 -9.44 -6.00
C VAL A 17 18.72 -8.97 -5.40
N ILE A 18 19.59 -8.34 -6.20
CA ILE A 18 20.89 -7.85 -5.74
C ILE A 18 20.72 -6.86 -4.59
N ILE A 19 19.86 -5.85 -4.74
CA ILE A 19 19.67 -4.85 -3.70
C ILE A 19 19.02 -5.44 -2.44
N SER A 20 18.18 -6.47 -2.58
CA SER A 20 17.63 -7.21 -1.42
C SER A 20 18.72 -7.97 -0.66
N ILE A 21 19.69 -8.57 -1.37
CA ILE A 21 20.84 -9.26 -0.77
C ILE A 21 21.76 -8.25 -0.08
N VAL A 22 22.11 -7.15 -0.76
CA VAL A 22 22.95 -6.08 -0.21
C VAL A 22 22.34 -5.49 1.07
N LEU A 23 21.03 -5.26 1.08
CA LEU A 23 20.32 -4.71 2.24
C LEU A 23 19.86 -5.79 3.23
N TRP A 24 20.16 -7.07 3.00
CA TRP A 24 19.76 -8.16 3.89
C TRP A 24 20.26 -7.99 5.34
N PRO A 25 21.51 -7.54 5.60
CA PRO A 25 22.02 -7.31 6.95
C PRO A 25 21.37 -6.14 7.69
N VAL A 26 20.65 -5.26 7.00
CA VAL A 26 19.98 -4.10 7.63
C VAL A 26 18.98 -4.59 8.68
N ARG A 27 19.17 -4.14 9.93
CA ARG A 27 18.32 -4.50 11.06
C ARG A 27 16.91 -3.93 10.92
N ILE A 28 15.92 -4.77 11.20
CA ILE A 28 14.51 -4.37 11.28
C ILE A 28 14.30 -3.53 12.56
N LYS A 29 13.77 -2.32 12.41
CA LYS A 29 13.37 -1.41 13.50
C LYS A 29 11.93 -1.70 13.88
N LYS A 30 11.69 -2.08 15.15
CA LYS A 30 10.38 -2.56 15.63
C LYS A 30 9.27 -1.52 15.56
N ASN A 31 9.59 -0.24 15.71
CA ASN A 31 8.64 0.89 15.73
C ASN A 31 8.48 1.57 14.34
N LYS A 32 9.03 1.00 13.27
CA LYS A 32 8.99 1.61 11.93
C LYS A 32 7.92 0.99 11.05
N ILE A 33 7.10 1.85 10.44
CA ILE A 33 6.02 1.46 9.52
C ILE A 33 6.19 2.21 8.21
N LEU A 34 6.19 1.45 7.11
CA LEU A 34 6.29 1.97 5.76
C LEU A 34 4.94 1.95 5.07
N PHE A 35 4.58 3.07 4.45
CA PHE A 35 3.35 3.24 3.69
C PHE A 35 3.66 3.55 2.23
N ILE A 36 2.81 3.06 1.34
CA ILE A 36 2.80 3.48 -0.06
C ILE A 36 1.38 3.42 -0.63
N ASN A 37 1.03 4.46 -1.38
CA ASN A 37 -0.22 4.57 -2.09
C ASN A 37 0.03 4.45 -3.60
N PHE A 38 -0.66 3.54 -4.30
CA PHE A 38 -0.64 3.38 -5.76
C PHE A 38 0.76 3.51 -6.40
N ASN A 39 1.75 2.76 -5.89
CA ASN A 39 3.14 2.81 -6.36
C ASN A 39 3.74 4.24 -6.31
N GLY A 40 3.50 4.93 -5.20
CA GLY A 40 4.06 6.24 -4.86
C GLY A 40 3.29 7.41 -5.48
N LYS A 41 1.98 7.26 -5.70
CA LYS A 41 1.11 8.33 -6.19
C LYS A 41 0.37 8.94 -5.00
N GLY A 42 0.81 10.10 -4.58
CA GLY A 42 0.11 10.92 -3.62
C GLY A 42 0.04 10.38 -2.20
N TYR A 43 -0.55 11.19 -1.32
CA TYR A 43 -0.93 10.84 0.03
C TYR A 43 -2.43 10.52 0.10
N GLY A 44 -2.78 9.23 0.11
CA GLY A 44 -4.18 8.85 0.00
C GLY A 44 -4.52 7.39 0.27
N ASP A 45 -5.79 7.09 0.03
CA ASP A 45 -6.43 5.78 0.15
C ASP A 45 -6.33 5.16 1.56
N ASN A 46 -6.50 3.85 1.69
CA ASN A 46 -6.46 3.15 2.97
C ASN A 46 -5.13 3.36 3.75
N PRO A 47 -3.95 3.37 3.10
CA PRO A 47 -2.69 3.62 3.81
C PRO A 47 -2.66 4.99 4.50
N LYS A 48 -3.30 6.01 3.92
CA LYS A 48 -3.37 7.35 4.53
C LYS A 48 -4.18 7.33 5.82
N SER A 49 -5.38 6.74 5.81
CA SER A 49 -6.20 6.71 7.03
C SER A 49 -5.50 5.97 8.17
N ILE A 50 -4.84 4.85 7.86
CA ILE A 50 -4.04 4.11 8.85
C ILE A 50 -2.89 4.99 9.36
N CYS A 51 -2.17 5.66 8.46
CA CYS A 51 -1.06 6.55 8.83
C CYS A 51 -1.52 7.71 9.72
N GLU A 52 -2.62 8.38 9.39
CA GLU A 52 -3.16 9.49 10.20
C GLU A 52 -3.56 9.04 11.60
N TYR A 53 -4.27 7.91 11.72
CA TYR A 53 -4.63 7.36 13.02
C TYR A 53 -3.38 7.06 13.86
N LEU A 54 -2.40 6.37 13.27
CA LEU A 54 -1.17 6.02 13.98
C LEU A 54 -0.34 7.23 14.38
N ARG A 55 -0.28 8.25 13.51
CA ARG A 55 0.46 9.49 13.76
C ARG A 55 -0.07 10.25 14.98
N VAL A 56 -1.39 10.24 15.17
CA VAL A 56 -2.05 10.90 16.31
C VAL A 56 -2.01 10.04 17.57
N THR A 57 -2.29 8.75 17.46
CA THR A 57 -2.42 7.86 18.62
C THR A 57 -1.08 7.33 19.14
N TYR A 58 -0.08 7.17 18.26
CA TYR A 58 1.22 6.58 18.56
C TYR A 58 2.37 7.43 17.97
N PRO A 59 2.57 8.66 18.48
CA PRO A 59 3.55 9.61 17.94
C PRO A 59 5.02 9.15 18.06
N GLU A 60 5.30 8.10 18.83
CA GLU A 60 6.61 7.48 18.96
C GLU A 60 6.99 6.55 17.78
N LEU A 61 6.05 6.25 16.90
CA LEU A 61 6.29 5.43 15.71
C LEU A 61 7.05 6.21 14.63
N ASP A 62 8.00 5.52 13.98
CA ASP A 62 8.69 6.04 12.79
C ASP A 62 7.83 5.73 11.56
N LEU A 63 6.98 6.68 11.19
CA LEU A 63 6.09 6.59 10.03
C LEU A 63 6.80 7.08 8.77
N VAL A 64 6.94 6.20 7.79
CA VAL A 64 7.67 6.48 6.55
C VAL A 64 6.75 6.34 5.36
N TRP A 65 6.65 7.37 4.53
CA TRP A 65 5.83 7.35 3.33
C TRP A 65 6.67 7.37 2.06
N LEU A 66 6.39 6.44 1.14
CA LEU A 66 7.01 6.42 -0.17
C LEU A 66 6.13 7.13 -1.21
N THR A 67 6.65 8.19 -1.82
CA THR A 67 5.95 8.94 -2.88
C THR A 67 6.90 9.35 -4.00
N LYS A 68 6.37 9.55 -5.21
CA LYS A 68 7.04 10.23 -6.32
C LYS A 68 6.74 11.72 -6.36
N ASP A 69 5.65 12.11 -5.70
CA ASP A 69 5.07 13.43 -5.79
C ASP A 69 5.74 14.33 -4.75
N ASN A 70 5.97 15.58 -5.14
CA ASN A 70 6.39 16.63 -4.21
C ASN A 70 5.12 17.29 -3.68
N GLU A 71 4.50 16.66 -2.70
CA GLU A 71 3.32 17.17 -2.00
C GLU A 71 3.63 17.34 -0.51
N ASP A 72 2.87 18.19 0.17
CA ASP A 72 3.01 18.40 1.60
C ASP A 72 2.41 17.22 2.37
N PHE A 73 3.22 16.65 3.26
CA PHE A 73 2.80 15.61 4.20
C PHE A 73 2.64 16.20 5.60
N PRO A 74 1.75 15.62 6.43
CA PRO A 74 1.57 16.08 7.80
C PRO A 74 2.84 15.86 8.64
N ASP A 75 3.04 16.74 9.63
CA ASP A 75 4.12 16.59 10.61
C ASP A 75 4.07 15.23 11.32
N GLY A 76 5.24 14.63 11.50
CA GLY A 76 5.39 13.29 12.07
C GLY A 76 5.44 12.16 11.01
N VAL A 77 5.31 12.48 9.72
CA VAL A 77 5.50 11.51 8.63
C VAL A 77 6.75 11.84 7.83
N ARG A 78 7.71 10.91 7.80
CA ARG A 78 8.92 11.07 6.97
C ARG A 78 8.65 10.67 5.54
N VAL A 79 8.85 11.60 4.63
CA VAL A 79 8.66 11.38 3.19
C VAL A 79 9.96 10.92 2.55
N VAL A 80 9.91 9.84 1.78
CA VAL A 80 11.05 9.29 1.06
C VAL A 80 10.68 9.06 -0.41
N ARG A 81 11.53 9.55 -1.32
CA ARG A 81 11.32 9.39 -2.76
C ARG A 81 11.24 7.91 -3.14
N TYR A 82 10.13 7.50 -3.73
CA TYR A 82 9.91 6.13 -4.19
C TYR A 82 10.93 5.72 -5.27
N LYS A 83 11.39 4.46 -5.23
CA LYS A 83 12.46 3.89 -6.06
C LYS A 83 13.84 4.54 -5.90
N SER A 84 14.08 5.30 -4.82
CA SER A 84 15.42 5.75 -4.44
C SER A 84 16.16 4.68 -3.62
N LEU A 85 17.48 4.78 -3.51
CA LEU A 85 18.27 3.94 -2.59
C LEU A 85 17.76 4.05 -1.14
N GLN A 86 17.39 5.25 -0.71
CA GLN A 86 16.77 5.47 0.60
C GLN A 86 15.46 4.68 0.72
N SER A 87 14.59 4.67 -0.30
CA SER A 87 13.34 3.90 -0.24
C SER A 87 13.57 2.39 -0.05
N PHE A 88 14.63 1.83 -0.62
CA PHE A 88 14.98 0.43 -0.41
C PHE A 88 15.52 0.20 1.00
N TYR A 89 16.34 1.12 1.55
CA TYR A 89 16.76 1.05 2.94
C TYR A 89 15.56 1.10 3.93
N GLU A 90 14.60 1.98 3.67
CA GLU A 90 13.38 2.08 4.49
C GLU A 90 12.56 0.79 4.41
N GLN A 91 12.41 0.20 3.22
CA GLN A 91 11.80 -1.12 3.07
C GLN A 91 12.52 -2.19 3.88
N ALA A 92 13.86 -2.26 3.80
CA ALA A 92 14.66 -3.27 4.49
C ALA A 92 14.63 -3.15 6.03
N SER A 93 14.44 -1.92 6.54
CA SER A 93 14.48 -1.62 7.98
C SER A 93 13.10 -1.52 8.64
N SER A 94 12.01 -1.43 7.88
CA SER A 94 10.65 -1.31 8.45
C SER A 94 10.14 -2.63 9.01
N LYS A 95 9.47 -2.58 10.16
CA LYS A 95 8.80 -3.75 10.75
C LYS A 95 7.51 -4.08 10.02
N VAL A 96 6.76 -3.05 9.61
CA VAL A 96 5.48 -3.21 8.93
C VAL A 96 5.51 -2.48 7.58
N TRP A 97 4.94 -3.11 6.55
CA TRP A 97 4.66 -2.52 5.25
C TRP A 97 3.14 -2.45 5.05
N VAL A 98 2.61 -1.30 4.68
CA VAL A 98 1.18 -1.05 4.43
C VAL A 98 0.97 -0.55 3.00
N TYR A 99 0.58 -1.45 2.10
CA TYR A 99 0.44 -1.15 0.67
C TYR A 99 -1.01 -1.38 0.24
N ASN A 100 -1.48 -0.65 -0.76
CA ASN A 100 -2.85 -0.79 -1.31
C ASN A 100 -2.92 -1.35 -2.74
N VAL A 101 -1.77 -1.58 -3.34
CA VAL A 101 -1.61 -2.25 -4.63
C VAL A 101 -0.44 -3.21 -4.54
N ARG A 102 -0.35 -4.12 -5.51
CA ARG A 102 0.89 -4.86 -5.71
C ARG A 102 1.99 -3.88 -6.07
N ASN A 103 3.09 -3.97 -5.35
CA ASN A 103 4.27 -3.18 -5.62
C ASN A 103 5.40 -4.12 -6.05
N PHE A 104 5.75 -3.99 -7.32
CA PHE A 104 6.77 -4.84 -7.91
C PHE A 104 8.20 -4.31 -7.67
N GLU A 105 8.38 -3.07 -7.19
CA GLU A 105 9.68 -2.49 -6.77
C GLU A 105 9.92 -2.70 -5.27
N ARG A 106 9.51 -3.86 -4.79
CA ARG A 106 9.59 -4.24 -3.40
C ARG A 106 10.74 -5.20 -3.14
N LEU A 107 11.48 -4.98 -2.06
CA LEU A 107 12.51 -5.91 -1.62
C LEU A 107 11.95 -7.29 -1.28
N LEU A 108 12.82 -8.31 -1.26
CA LEU A 108 12.48 -9.59 -0.66
C LEU A 108 12.11 -9.37 0.81
N LYS A 109 10.91 -9.81 1.21
CA LYS A 109 10.44 -9.68 2.59
C LYS A 109 11.31 -10.52 3.51
N LYS A 110 11.88 -9.91 4.54
CA LYS A 110 12.67 -10.61 5.56
C LYS A 110 11.75 -11.30 6.57
N ARG A 111 12.24 -12.39 7.15
CA ARG A 111 11.61 -12.97 8.34
C ARG A 111 11.58 -11.93 9.45
N GLY A 112 10.41 -11.73 10.05
CA GLY A 112 10.20 -10.72 11.08
C GLY A 112 9.66 -9.39 10.57
N GLN A 113 9.51 -9.19 9.26
CA GLN A 113 8.69 -8.11 8.71
C GLN A 113 7.24 -8.57 8.53
N PHE A 114 6.32 -7.62 8.59
CA PHE A 114 4.89 -7.84 8.44
C PHE A 114 4.35 -7.00 7.29
N TYR A 115 3.57 -7.59 6.40
CA TYR A 115 3.06 -6.97 5.18
C TYR A 115 1.54 -7.02 5.18
N ILE A 116 0.95 -5.84 5.30
CA ILE A 116 -0.48 -5.58 5.24
C ILE A 116 -0.79 -5.09 3.83
N GLN A 117 -1.67 -5.81 3.15
CA GLN A 117 -2.22 -5.42 1.87
C GLN A 117 -3.65 -4.91 2.08
N THR A 118 -3.84 -3.61 1.92
CA THR A 118 -5.14 -2.97 2.14
C THR A 118 -6.07 -3.09 0.95
N TRP A 119 -5.51 -3.39 -0.23
CA TRP A 119 -6.18 -3.16 -1.52
C TRP A 119 -6.75 -1.73 -1.61
N HIS A 120 -7.50 -1.44 -2.67
CA HIS A 120 -7.89 -0.06 -3.02
C HIS A 120 -9.34 0.07 -3.51
N GLY A 121 -10.16 -0.96 -3.33
CA GLY A 121 -11.55 -0.92 -3.77
C GLY A 121 -12.32 -2.09 -3.22
N ALA A 122 -13.65 -1.94 -3.18
CA ALA A 122 -14.60 -2.99 -2.86
C ALA A 122 -14.75 -3.97 -4.05
N SER A 123 -15.65 -4.95 -3.90
CA SER A 123 -16.03 -5.88 -4.97
C SER A 123 -16.35 -5.14 -6.28
N SER A 124 -15.81 -5.63 -7.39
CA SER A 124 -15.90 -4.96 -8.69
C SER A 124 -16.80 -5.69 -9.66
N PHE A 125 -17.42 -4.95 -10.59
CA PHE A 125 -18.14 -5.53 -11.73
C PHE A 125 -17.21 -6.04 -12.84
N LYS A 126 -15.92 -5.70 -12.80
CA LYS A 126 -14.90 -6.22 -13.73
C LYS A 126 -14.32 -7.53 -13.23
N LEU A 127 -13.83 -8.36 -14.16
CA LEU A 127 -13.09 -9.57 -13.84
C LEU A 127 -11.81 -9.22 -13.07
N ILE A 128 -11.56 -9.95 -11.98
CA ILE A 128 -10.37 -9.81 -11.13
C ILE A 128 -9.57 -11.11 -11.10
N GLU A 129 -8.23 -10.99 -11.12
CA GLU A 129 -7.30 -12.10 -10.93
C GLU A 129 -7.66 -13.33 -11.79
N LYS A 130 -7.86 -14.50 -11.18
CA LYS A 130 -8.21 -15.76 -11.86
C LYS A 130 -9.50 -15.71 -12.70
N GLN A 131 -10.31 -14.65 -12.60
CA GLN A 131 -11.47 -14.47 -13.48
C GLN A 131 -11.10 -14.02 -14.89
N ALA A 132 -9.92 -13.42 -15.08
CA ALA A 132 -9.44 -12.95 -16.37
C ALA A 132 -8.36 -13.89 -16.92
N ASP A 133 -8.22 -13.92 -18.25
CA ASP A 133 -7.04 -14.49 -18.88
C ASP A 133 -5.87 -13.51 -18.72
N LEU A 134 -4.81 -13.95 -18.05
CA LEU A 134 -3.73 -13.10 -17.58
C LEU A 134 -2.38 -13.62 -18.07
N PRO A 135 -1.47 -12.72 -18.50
CA PRO A 135 -0.16 -13.14 -18.96
C PRO A 135 0.62 -13.81 -17.82
N LEU A 136 1.42 -14.85 -18.14
CA LEU A 136 2.18 -15.63 -17.17
C LEU A 136 3.00 -14.75 -16.20
N LYS A 137 3.61 -13.67 -16.71
CA LYS A 137 4.35 -12.70 -15.90
C LYS A 137 3.51 -12.12 -14.76
N TYR A 138 2.28 -11.70 -15.07
CA TYR A 138 1.36 -11.16 -14.08
C TYR A 138 1.04 -12.20 -13.01
N ILE A 139 0.75 -13.44 -13.43
CA ILE A 139 0.40 -14.54 -12.52
C ILE A 139 1.56 -14.83 -11.57
N LEU A 140 2.81 -14.84 -12.06
CA LEU A 140 3.99 -15.05 -11.23
C LEU A 140 4.16 -13.93 -10.20
N GLU A 141 4.00 -12.68 -10.61
CA GLU A 141 4.08 -11.54 -9.71
C GLU A 141 2.95 -11.55 -8.65
N ALA A 142 1.72 -11.90 -9.05
CA ALA A 142 0.57 -12.00 -8.16
C ALA A 142 0.71 -13.14 -7.14
N LYS A 143 1.18 -14.31 -7.58
CA LYS A 143 1.50 -15.44 -6.69
C LYS A 143 2.61 -15.10 -5.70
N TYR A 144 3.65 -14.40 -6.14
CA TYR A 144 4.71 -13.97 -5.25
C TYR A 144 4.20 -12.97 -4.21
N ASP A 145 3.47 -11.93 -4.63
CA ASP A 145 2.90 -10.95 -3.71
C ASP A 145 2.01 -11.62 -2.65
N ALA A 146 1.07 -12.47 -3.10
CA ALA A 146 0.19 -13.22 -2.23
C ALA A 146 0.93 -14.12 -1.22
N ARG A 147 2.05 -14.73 -1.62
CA ARG A 147 2.85 -15.61 -0.73
C ARG A 147 3.47 -14.85 0.44
N VAL A 148 3.83 -13.59 0.24
CA VAL A 148 4.56 -12.81 1.26
C VAL A 148 3.69 -11.81 1.99
N THR A 149 2.43 -11.63 1.57
CA THR A 149 1.40 -10.93 2.32
C THR A 149 1.07 -11.71 3.58
N ASP A 150 1.07 -11.04 4.73
CA ASP A 150 0.69 -11.67 6.00
C ASP A 150 -0.81 -11.48 6.26
N ILE A 151 -1.37 -10.30 5.94
CA ILE A 151 -2.80 -10.01 6.09
C ILE A 151 -3.30 -9.20 4.88
N MET A 152 -4.52 -9.53 4.42
CA MET A 152 -5.33 -8.65 3.57
C MET A 152 -6.51 -8.09 4.35
N ILE A 153 -6.89 -6.82 4.12
CA ILE A 153 -8.15 -6.29 4.64
C ILE A 153 -9.23 -6.39 3.57
N SER A 154 -10.47 -6.57 4.00
CA SER A 154 -11.65 -6.74 3.17
C SER A 154 -12.76 -5.79 3.62
N ASP A 155 -13.41 -5.16 2.65
CA ASP A 155 -14.50 -4.21 2.85
C ASP A 155 -15.80 -4.89 3.30
N SER A 156 -16.01 -6.15 2.90
CA SER A 156 -17.25 -6.89 3.14
C SER A 156 -17.09 -8.40 2.94
N ARG A 157 -18.09 -9.17 3.36
CA ARG A 157 -18.16 -10.61 3.12
C ARG A 157 -18.00 -11.00 1.67
N LYS A 158 -18.66 -10.28 0.77
CA LYS A 158 -18.59 -10.51 -0.67
C LYS A 158 -17.15 -10.39 -1.18
N GLN A 159 -16.43 -9.36 -0.73
CA GLN A 159 -15.03 -9.18 -1.13
C GLN A 159 -14.12 -10.26 -0.52
N THR A 160 -14.38 -10.68 0.71
CA THR A 160 -13.64 -11.79 1.35
C THR A 160 -13.76 -13.06 0.50
N GLU A 161 -14.95 -13.39 0.04
CA GLU A 161 -15.22 -14.54 -0.83
C GLU A 161 -14.53 -14.41 -2.21
N GLU A 162 -14.52 -13.21 -2.78
CA GLU A 162 -13.79 -12.92 -4.02
C GLU A 162 -12.28 -13.09 -3.86
N PHE A 163 -11.69 -12.65 -2.75
CA PHE A 163 -10.27 -12.87 -2.45
C PHE A 163 -9.96 -14.37 -2.33
N GLN A 164 -10.75 -15.11 -1.56
CA GLN A 164 -10.55 -16.56 -1.40
C GLN A 164 -10.67 -17.31 -2.72
N LYS A 165 -11.63 -16.92 -3.57
CA LYS A 165 -11.90 -17.62 -4.83
C LYS A 165 -10.93 -17.24 -5.94
N TYR A 166 -10.67 -15.95 -6.12
CA TYR A 166 -10.01 -15.44 -7.32
C TYR A 166 -8.58 -14.98 -7.10
N PHE A 167 -8.20 -14.55 -5.89
CA PHE A 167 -6.82 -14.17 -5.64
C PHE A 167 -5.94 -15.41 -5.41
N TRP A 168 -4.62 -15.24 -5.55
CA TRP A 168 -3.64 -16.28 -5.21
C TRP A 168 -3.28 -16.28 -3.72
N TYR A 169 -4.06 -15.58 -2.90
CA TYR A 169 -3.87 -15.42 -1.46
C TYR A 169 -4.66 -16.48 -0.69
N SER A 170 -4.02 -17.05 0.33
CA SER A 170 -4.59 -18.07 1.21
C SER A 170 -4.32 -17.81 2.69
N GLY A 171 -3.81 -16.61 3.00
CA GLY A 171 -3.57 -16.18 4.37
C GLY A 171 -4.80 -15.56 5.03
N GLU A 172 -4.56 -14.84 6.11
CA GLU A 172 -5.59 -14.21 6.93
C GLU A 172 -6.22 -13.00 6.23
N ILE A 173 -7.56 -12.91 6.29
CA ILE A 173 -8.33 -11.80 5.74
C ILE A 173 -9.11 -11.15 6.88
N PHE A 174 -8.90 -9.85 7.09
CA PHE A 174 -9.62 -9.05 8.06
C PHE A 174 -10.80 -8.36 7.37
N GLU A 175 -12.00 -8.88 7.62
CA GLU A 175 -13.25 -8.29 7.16
C GLU A 175 -13.67 -7.16 8.12
N VAL A 176 -13.08 -5.98 7.93
CA VAL A 176 -13.18 -4.84 8.86
C VAL A 176 -13.60 -3.55 8.17
N GLY A 177 -13.97 -3.59 6.90
CA GLY A 177 -14.19 -2.39 6.11
C GLY A 177 -12.87 -1.81 5.56
N MET A 178 -13.00 -0.73 4.80
CA MET A 178 -11.87 0.01 4.25
C MET A 178 -11.56 1.23 5.14
N PRO A 179 -10.33 1.38 5.68
CA PRO A 179 -9.94 2.51 6.53
C PRO A 179 -10.20 3.90 5.91
N ARG A 180 -10.20 4.01 4.57
CA ARG A 180 -10.55 5.26 3.89
C ARG A 180 -12.02 5.66 4.07
N ASN A 181 -12.89 4.71 4.39
CA ASN A 181 -14.32 4.92 4.55
C ASN A 181 -14.69 5.40 5.97
N ASP A 182 -13.81 5.28 6.97
CA ASP A 182 -14.07 5.77 8.34
C ASP A 182 -14.51 7.24 8.35
N ALA A 183 -13.86 8.05 7.51
CA ALA A 183 -14.22 9.42 7.18
C ALA A 183 -15.73 9.60 6.88
N LEU A 184 -16.34 8.69 6.12
CA LEU A 184 -17.74 8.79 5.69
C LEU A 184 -18.72 8.59 6.85
N PHE A 185 -18.31 7.88 7.90
CA PHE A 185 -19.14 7.61 9.08
C PHE A 185 -18.94 8.66 10.18
N HIS A 186 -17.76 9.28 10.25
CA HIS A 186 -17.42 10.23 11.32
C HIS A 186 -17.53 11.72 10.93
N TYR A 187 -17.57 12.10 9.63
CA TYR A 187 -17.63 13.52 9.23
C TYR A 187 -19.01 14.17 9.27
N LYS A 188 -20.10 13.43 9.45
CA LYS A 188 -21.43 14.06 9.59
C LYS A 188 -21.52 15.03 10.77
N GLU A 189 -20.60 14.94 11.72
CA GLU A 189 -20.57 15.74 12.94
C GLU A 189 -19.47 16.83 12.92
N ASP A 190 -18.60 16.86 11.90
CA ASP A 190 -17.48 17.80 11.77
C ASP A 190 -17.77 18.88 10.70
N TYR A 191 -18.66 19.81 11.07
CA TYR A 191 -19.11 20.90 10.20
C TYR A 191 -17.97 21.79 9.71
N ASP A 192 -16.97 22.05 10.55
CA ASP A 192 -15.82 22.89 10.19
C ASP A 192 -15.00 22.26 9.07
N LYS A 193 -14.77 20.95 9.16
CA LYS A 193 -14.06 20.22 8.10
C LYS A 193 -14.84 20.16 6.79
N LEU A 194 -16.15 19.95 6.85
CA LEU A 194 -17.02 20.01 5.68
C LEU A 194 -16.97 21.39 5.01
N ASN A 195 -17.07 22.46 5.79
CA ASN A 195 -16.98 23.84 5.29
C ASN A 195 -15.61 24.15 4.69
N ASN A 196 -14.53 23.69 5.31
CA ASN A 196 -13.18 23.83 4.75
C ASN A 196 -13.01 23.10 3.42
N ILE A 197 -13.59 21.91 3.27
CA ILE A 197 -13.59 21.17 2.00
C ILE A 197 -14.39 21.94 0.94
N ARG A 198 -15.61 22.41 1.26
CA ARG A 198 -16.45 23.22 0.36
C ARG A 198 -15.70 24.46 -0.11
N LYS A 199 -15.12 25.23 0.81
CA LYS A 199 -14.32 26.42 0.52
C LYS A 199 -13.13 26.12 -0.39
N LYS A 200 -12.40 25.03 -0.12
CA LYS A 200 -11.26 24.61 -0.95
C LYS A 200 -11.67 24.21 -2.37
N LEU A 201 -12.89 23.68 -2.53
CA LEU A 201 -13.47 23.33 -3.81
C LEU A 201 -14.26 24.47 -4.47
N SER A 202 -14.30 25.66 -3.85
CA SER A 202 -15.10 26.80 -4.31
C SER A 202 -16.57 26.45 -4.52
N ILE A 203 -17.13 25.63 -3.62
CA ILE A 203 -18.55 25.31 -3.56
C ILE A 203 -19.21 26.26 -2.56
N ASP A 204 -20.23 26.99 -2.99
CA ASP A 204 -20.98 27.91 -2.15
C ASP A 204 -21.75 27.18 -1.05
N SER A 205 -22.02 27.86 0.05
CA SER A 205 -22.68 27.27 1.24
C SER A 205 -24.17 27.00 1.06
N ASP A 206 -24.76 27.43 -0.06
CA ASP A 206 -26.20 27.71 -0.18
C ASP A 206 -26.98 26.70 -1.05
N ASP A 207 -26.43 25.50 -1.28
CA ASP A 207 -27.12 24.35 -1.89
C ASP A 207 -27.59 23.31 -0.84
#